data_AF-A0A1H7JSU5-F1
#
_entry.id   AF-A0A1H7JSU5-F1
#
_cell.length_a   1.000
_cell.length_b   1.000
_cell.length_c   1.000
_cell.angle_alpha   90.00
_cell.angle_beta   90.00
_cell.angle_gamma   90.00
#
_symmetry.space_group_name_H-M   'P 1'
#
loop_
_entity.id
_entity.type
_entity.pdbx_description
1 polymer ?
#
loop_
_entity_poly.entity_id
_entity_poly.type
_entity_poly.pdbx_seq_one_letter_code
_entity_poly.pdbx_strand_id
1 'polypeptide(L)'
;MGLLRALDPAGLADAPFTYAEVGATADAELPAGYHGAEHSAVVGTGRAAFERAAGAVLDWRAQRAAGLRVRATGPAGTPGTVVVLTAGLPRLGYDIPCRVVWASTGGDERGFAYGTLPGHPESGEERFAVRLTASGEVVFTLRVFFRLASPAARLAGPLSLALQRLATARYVAAVRRAARG
;
A
#
# COMPACT_ATOMS: atom_id res chain seq x y z
N MET A 1 -21.00 12.48 13.57
CA MET A 1 -21.56 11.32 12.85
C MET A 1 -22.36 11.83 11.67
N GLY A 2 -21.71 12.05 10.53
CA GLY A 2 -22.37 12.39 9.27
C GLY A 2 -22.21 11.21 8.31
N LEU A 3 -23.29 10.49 8.02
CA LEU A 3 -23.31 9.55 6.91
C LEU A 3 -23.09 10.35 5.61
N LEU A 4 -22.18 9.88 4.75
CA LEU A 4 -21.98 10.33 3.36
C LEU A 4 -20.98 11.48 3.07
N ARG A 5 -19.96 11.73 3.89
CA ARG A 5 -18.80 12.52 3.41
C ARG A 5 -17.57 11.64 3.31
N ALA A 6 -17.18 11.35 2.06
CA ALA A 6 -15.89 10.72 1.78
C ALA A 6 -14.77 11.60 2.34
N LEU A 7 -13.81 11.00 3.05
CA LEU A 7 -12.72 11.73 3.70
C LEU A 7 -11.90 12.47 2.64
N ASP A 8 -11.76 13.79 2.75
CA ASP A 8 -10.92 14.57 1.84
C ASP A 8 -9.43 14.36 2.19
N PRO A 9 -8.59 13.84 1.27
CA PRO A 9 -7.17 13.67 1.51
C PRO A 9 -6.46 14.95 1.96
N ALA A 10 -6.87 16.12 1.46
CA ALA A 10 -6.23 17.38 1.83
C ALA A 10 -6.43 17.73 3.32
N GLY A 11 -7.58 17.36 3.88
CA GLY A 11 -7.90 17.59 5.30
C GLY A 11 -7.16 16.69 6.28
N LEU A 12 -6.34 15.75 5.79
CA LEU A 12 -5.59 14.80 6.59
C LEU A 12 -4.07 15.04 6.54
N ALA A 13 -3.62 16.13 5.91
CA ALA A 13 -2.20 16.46 5.75
C ALA A 13 -1.41 16.49 7.06
N ASP A 14 -2.00 17.04 8.12
CA ASP A 14 -1.38 17.20 9.44
C ASP A 14 -1.81 16.12 10.45
N ALA A 15 -2.61 15.13 10.03
CA ALA A 15 -3.04 14.07 10.94
C ALA A 15 -1.82 13.25 11.42
N PRO A 16 -1.74 12.89 12.73
CA PRO A 16 -0.68 12.02 13.20
C PRO A 16 -0.86 10.60 12.64
N PHE A 17 0.25 9.89 12.47
CA PHE A 17 0.17 8.45 12.19
C PHE A 17 -0.43 7.69 13.37
N THR A 18 -1.06 6.54 13.11
CA THR A 18 -1.70 5.74 14.16
C THR A 18 -0.76 4.72 14.81
N TYR A 19 0.53 4.77 14.49
CA TYR A 19 1.61 3.90 14.97
C TYR A 19 2.89 4.73 15.16
N ALA A 20 3.85 4.22 15.93
CA ALA A 20 5.05 4.97 16.32
C ALA A 20 6.25 4.71 15.39
N GLU A 21 6.31 3.51 14.81
CA GLU A 21 7.46 2.95 14.09
C GLU A 21 7.50 3.39 12.61
N VAL A 22 7.32 4.70 12.38
CA VAL A 22 7.27 5.28 11.03
C VAL A 22 8.58 5.02 10.27
N GLY A 23 8.49 4.39 9.11
CA GLY A 23 9.60 4.00 8.24
C GLY A 23 10.10 2.57 8.45
N ALA A 24 9.58 1.82 9.43
CA ALA A 24 10.14 0.53 9.80
C ALA A 24 9.97 -0.58 8.73
N THR A 25 9.20 -0.36 7.66
CA THR A 25 9.21 -1.29 6.50
C THR A 25 10.53 -1.27 5.73
N ALA A 26 11.43 -0.32 6.00
CA ALA A 26 12.79 -0.28 5.44
C ALA A 26 13.81 -1.09 6.23
N ASP A 27 13.54 -1.42 7.50
CA ASP A 27 14.48 -2.10 8.39
C ASP A 27 14.59 -3.59 8.08
N ALA A 28 15.67 -4.27 8.50
CA ALA A 28 15.81 -5.71 8.24
C ALA A 28 14.70 -6.54 8.93
N GLU A 29 14.29 -6.15 10.13
CA GLU A 29 13.27 -6.82 10.93
C GLU A 29 12.04 -5.91 11.09
N LEU A 30 10.84 -6.52 11.06
CA LEU A 30 9.60 -5.78 11.30
C LEU A 30 9.35 -5.59 12.80
N PRO A 31 8.74 -4.47 13.23
CA PRO A 31 8.48 -4.19 14.64
C PRO A 31 7.71 -5.29 15.36
N ALA A 32 8.12 -5.61 16.59
CA ALA A 32 7.41 -6.53 17.46
C ALA A 32 6.03 -5.99 17.88
N GLY A 33 5.08 -6.88 18.17
CA GLY A 33 3.72 -6.50 18.59
C GLY A 33 2.76 -6.17 17.43
N TYR A 34 3.22 -6.35 16.18
CA TYR A 34 2.42 -6.23 14.97
C TYR A 34 2.32 -7.59 14.24
N HIS A 35 1.30 -7.73 13.41
CA HIS A 35 1.26 -8.76 12.38
C HIS A 35 2.12 -8.28 11.21
N GLY A 36 3.23 -8.97 10.95
CA GLY A 36 4.12 -8.73 9.83
C GLY A 36 3.91 -9.71 8.69
N ALA A 37 4.01 -9.23 7.44
CA ALA A 37 4.04 -10.08 6.26
C ALA A 37 4.95 -9.49 5.18
N GLU A 38 5.60 -10.37 4.43
CA GLU A 38 6.32 -10.01 3.22
C GLU A 38 5.96 -10.99 2.10
N HIS A 39 5.67 -10.45 0.93
CA HIS A 39 5.34 -11.22 -0.25
C HIS A 39 6.11 -10.70 -1.45
N SER A 40 6.88 -11.58 -2.08
CA SER A 40 7.66 -11.28 -3.27
C SER A 40 7.24 -12.17 -4.44
N ALA A 41 7.19 -11.58 -5.64
CA ALA A 41 6.87 -12.31 -6.86
C ALA A 41 7.62 -11.74 -8.06
N VAL A 42 8.14 -12.61 -8.92
CA VAL A 42 8.59 -12.20 -10.26
C VAL A 42 7.36 -11.78 -11.07
N VAL A 43 7.41 -10.58 -11.63
CA VAL A 43 6.31 -9.95 -12.38
C VAL A 43 6.63 -9.67 -13.85
N GLY A 44 7.90 -9.82 -14.24
CA GLY A 44 8.35 -9.64 -15.61
C GLY A 44 9.87 -9.76 -15.71
N THR A 45 10.42 -9.43 -16.88
CA THR A 45 11.86 -9.44 -17.15
C THR A 45 12.28 -8.23 -17.97
N GLY A 46 13.49 -7.74 -17.71
CA GLY A 46 14.12 -6.64 -18.43
C GLY A 46 13.66 -5.23 -18.02
N ARG A 47 14.42 -4.23 -18.49
CA ARG A 47 14.19 -2.81 -18.17
C ARG A 47 12.79 -2.33 -18.53
N ALA A 48 12.27 -2.72 -19.69
CA ALA A 48 10.96 -2.25 -20.14
C ALA A 48 9.82 -2.72 -19.21
N ALA A 49 9.87 -3.96 -18.75
CA ALA A 49 8.89 -4.47 -17.78
C ALA A 49 9.04 -3.79 -16.41
N PHE A 50 10.28 -3.52 -16.00
CA PHE A 50 10.59 -2.79 -14.77
C PHE A 50 10.01 -1.37 -14.79
N GLU A 51 10.24 -0.59 -15.85
CA GLU A 51 9.72 0.78 -15.96
C GLU A 51 8.18 0.80 -15.89
N ARG A 52 7.51 -0.15 -16.56
CA ARG A 52 6.04 -0.27 -16.48
C ARG A 52 5.55 -0.66 -15.09
N ALA A 53 6.21 -1.61 -14.44
CA ALA A 53 5.85 -2.07 -13.11
C ALA A 53 6.07 -0.97 -12.06
N ALA A 54 7.21 -0.29 -12.10
CA ALA A 54 7.54 0.82 -11.22
C ALA A 54 6.57 1.99 -11.39
N GLY A 55 6.27 2.38 -12.64
CA GLY A 55 5.24 3.39 -12.92
C GLY A 55 3.87 2.99 -12.38
N ALA A 56 3.46 1.74 -12.54
CA ALA A 56 2.18 1.26 -12.00
C ALA A 56 2.11 1.30 -10.47
N VAL A 57 3.23 1.09 -9.78
CA VAL A 57 3.32 1.25 -8.33
C VAL A 57 3.25 2.74 -7.95
N LEU A 58 4.09 3.59 -8.55
CA LEU A 58 4.21 5.01 -8.18
C LEU A 58 2.98 5.86 -8.55
N ASP A 59 2.18 5.43 -9.53
CA ASP A 59 0.97 6.14 -10.00
C ASP A 59 -0.34 5.60 -9.41
N TRP A 60 -0.28 4.83 -8.32
CA TRP A 60 -1.45 4.20 -7.67
C TRP A 60 -2.22 3.19 -8.54
N ARG A 61 -1.66 2.76 -9.68
CA ARG A 61 -2.36 1.85 -10.60
C ARG A 61 -2.53 0.46 -9.98
N ALA A 62 -1.60 0.03 -9.13
CA ALA A 62 -1.72 -1.21 -8.38
C ALA A 62 -2.98 -1.23 -7.49
N GLN A 63 -3.22 -0.16 -6.72
CA GLN A 63 -4.39 0.02 -5.86
C GLN A 63 -5.69 0.11 -6.68
N ARG A 64 -5.70 0.90 -7.76
CA ARG A 64 -6.86 0.99 -8.66
C ARG A 64 -7.22 -0.36 -9.29
N ALA A 65 -6.22 -1.09 -9.78
CA ALA A 65 -6.43 -2.41 -10.37
C ALA A 65 -6.80 -3.48 -9.33
N ALA A 66 -6.40 -3.30 -8.07
CA ALA A 66 -6.90 -4.06 -6.93
C ALA A 66 -8.33 -3.67 -6.52
N GLY A 67 -9.02 -2.80 -7.27
CA GLY A 67 -10.44 -2.46 -7.09
C GLY A 67 -10.70 -1.38 -6.05
N LEU A 68 -9.65 -0.68 -5.61
CA LEU A 68 -9.76 0.44 -4.69
C LEU A 68 -10.00 1.73 -5.49
N ARG A 69 -10.93 2.56 -5.02
CA ARG A 69 -10.99 3.95 -5.49
C ARG A 69 -9.87 4.72 -4.81
N VAL A 70 -9.07 5.45 -5.57
CA VAL A 70 -7.92 6.21 -5.04
C VAL A 70 -8.16 7.70 -5.23
N ARG A 71 -8.12 8.44 -4.13
CA ARG A 71 -8.10 9.90 -4.08
C ARG A 71 -6.83 10.32 -3.35
N ALA A 72 -5.92 11.03 -4.01
CA ALA A 72 -4.63 11.40 -3.45
C ALA A 72 -4.31 12.87 -3.73
N THR A 73 -3.54 13.51 -2.86
CA THR A 73 -3.04 14.88 -3.05
C THR A 73 -1.89 14.96 -4.07
N GLY A 74 -1.34 13.81 -4.49
CA GLY A 74 -0.21 13.72 -5.40
C GLY A 74 0.16 12.28 -5.80
N PRO A 75 1.30 12.09 -6.47
CA PRO A 75 1.83 10.76 -6.80
C PRO A 75 2.36 10.04 -5.55
N ALA A 76 2.43 8.71 -5.59
CA ALA A 76 2.98 7.92 -4.49
C ALA A 76 4.49 8.09 -4.34
N GLY A 77 5.17 8.58 -5.38
CA GLY A 77 6.59 8.90 -5.38
C GLY A 77 7.01 10.12 -4.54
N THR A 78 6.07 10.78 -3.85
CA THR A 78 6.34 11.98 -3.05
C THR A 78 6.00 11.72 -1.58
N PRO A 79 6.99 11.70 -0.66
CA PRO A 79 6.73 11.65 0.77
C PRO A 79 5.80 12.78 1.22
N GLY A 80 4.89 12.48 2.14
CA GLY A 80 3.85 13.41 2.58
C GLY A 80 2.58 13.41 1.73
N THR A 81 2.56 12.78 0.54
CA THR A 81 1.32 12.59 -0.22
C THR A 81 0.29 11.85 0.62
N VAL A 82 -0.89 12.46 0.77
CA VAL A 82 -2.02 11.83 1.46
C VAL A 82 -2.89 11.12 0.44
N VAL A 83 -3.29 9.90 0.75
CA VAL A 83 -4.18 9.08 -0.07
C VAL A 83 -5.31 8.55 0.78
N VAL A 84 -6.53 8.60 0.25
CA VAL A 84 -7.67 7.88 0.78
C VAL A 84 -8.06 6.81 -0.23
N LEU A 85 -7.85 5.56 0.16
CA LEU A 85 -8.29 4.38 -0.57
C LEU A 85 -9.72 4.07 -0.13
N THR A 86 -10.64 3.78 -1.05
CA THR A 86 -12.00 3.37 -0.68
C THR A 86 -12.28 1.96 -1.19
N ALA A 87 -12.53 1.03 -0.27
CA ALA A 87 -12.98 -0.33 -0.59
C ALA A 87 -14.51 -0.41 -0.62
N GLY A 88 -15.09 -1.21 -1.53
CA GLY A 88 -16.53 -1.46 -1.58
C GLY A 88 -17.33 -0.54 -2.51
N LEU A 89 -18.66 -0.53 -2.35
CA LEU A 89 -19.60 0.08 -3.31
C LEU A 89 -19.53 1.63 -3.34
N PRO A 90 -19.92 2.29 -4.45
CA PRO A 90 -19.79 3.75 -4.63
C PRO A 90 -20.40 4.64 -3.52
N ARG A 91 -21.42 4.15 -2.81
CA ARG A 91 -22.11 4.90 -1.72
C ARG A 91 -22.01 4.25 -0.34
N LEU A 92 -21.40 3.07 -0.26
CA LEU A 92 -21.28 2.26 0.96
C LEU A 92 -19.83 1.81 1.18
N GLY A 93 -18.89 2.55 0.59
CA GLY A 93 -17.48 2.22 0.64
C GLY A 93 -16.87 2.65 1.96
N TYR A 94 -15.87 1.90 2.39
CA TYR A 94 -15.10 2.20 3.59
C TYR A 94 -13.78 2.88 3.21
N ASP A 95 -13.55 4.06 3.79
CA ASP A 95 -12.35 4.85 3.54
C ASP A 95 -11.19 4.36 4.40
N ILE A 96 -10.03 4.29 3.78
CA ILE A 96 -8.79 3.71 4.27
C ILE A 96 -7.73 4.81 4.05
N PRO A 97 -7.60 5.77 5.00
CA PRO A 97 -6.72 6.92 4.86
C PRO A 97 -5.28 6.57 5.22
N CYS A 98 -4.34 6.97 4.35
CA CYS A 98 -2.90 6.76 4.52
C CYS A 98 -2.11 7.99 4.08
N ARG A 99 -0.84 8.07 4.49
CA ARG A 99 0.11 9.09 4.01
C ARG A 99 1.44 8.45 3.67
N VAL A 100 2.02 8.81 2.53
CA VAL A 100 3.32 8.31 2.08
C VAL A 100 4.41 8.75 3.07
N VAL A 101 5.14 7.79 3.60
CA VAL A 101 6.26 7.99 4.55
C VAL A 101 7.62 7.92 3.87
N TRP A 102 7.70 7.17 2.77
CA TRP A 102 8.93 6.95 2.03
C TRP A 102 8.62 6.72 0.55
N ALA A 103 9.53 7.16 -0.32
CA ALA A 103 9.50 6.83 -1.74
C ALA A 103 10.92 6.75 -2.30
N SER A 104 11.13 5.83 -3.24
CA SER A 104 12.31 5.77 -4.12
C SER A 104 11.84 5.74 -5.56
N THR A 105 12.24 6.74 -6.34
CA THR A 105 11.88 6.89 -7.76
C THR A 105 13.05 6.63 -8.71
N GLY A 106 14.26 6.47 -8.18
CA GLY A 106 15.49 6.27 -8.95
C GLY A 106 16.08 4.86 -8.80
N GLY A 107 17.04 4.53 -9.67
CA GLY A 107 17.78 3.28 -9.61
C GLY A 107 16.97 2.05 -10.03
N ASP A 108 17.49 0.88 -9.61
CA ASP A 108 16.96 -0.44 -9.92
C ASP A 108 16.01 -1.00 -8.86
N GLU A 109 15.77 -0.26 -7.78
CA GLU A 109 14.66 -0.49 -6.85
C GLU A 109 13.85 0.79 -6.69
N ARG A 110 12.57 0.72 -7.04
CA ARG A 110 11.65 1.85 -6.97
C ARG A 110 10.37 1.43 -6.27
N GLY A 111 9.76 2.36 -5.56
CA GLY A 111 8.59 2.06 -4.76
C GLY A 111 8.25 3.17 -3.79
N PHE A 112 7.29 2.89 -2.93
CA PHE A 112 6.89 3.77 -1.85
C PHE A 112 6.37 2.96 -0.67
N ALA A 113 6.26 3.63 0.48
CA ALA A 113 5.56 3.12 1.64
C ALA A 113 4.59 4.19 2.16
N TYR A 114 3.42 3.76 2.64
CA TYR A 114 2.52 4.63 3.39
C TYR A 114 2.28 4.11 4.80
N GLY A 115 2.01 5.04 5.70
CA GLY A 115 1.53 4.80 7.04
C GLY A 115 0.05 5.08 7.16
N THR A 116 -0.63 4.38 8.08
CA THR A 116 -2.07 4.55 8.28
C THR A 116 -2.41 5.76 9.15
N LEU A 117 -3.51 6.45 8.80
CA LEU A 117 -4.02 7.65 9.46
C LEU A 117 -5.33 7.36 10.24
N PRO A 118 -5.81 8.28 11.11
CA PRO A 118 -7.06 8.11 11.84
C PRO A 118 -8.24 7.81 10.91
N GLY A 119 -9.04 6.79 11.27
CA GLY A 119 -10.13 6.26 10.46
C GLY A 119 -9.77 4.99 9.68
N HIS A 120 -8.48 4.66 9.56
CA HIS A 120 -8.02 3.39 9.00
C HIS A 120 -8.40 2.21 9.93
N PRO A 121 -8.81 1.04 9.39
CA PRO A 121 -9.23 -0.11 10.20
C PRO A 121 -8.04 -0.79 10.91
N GLU A 122 -6.84 -0.48 10.44
CA GLU A 122 -5.56 -1.00 10.89
C GLU A 122 -4.59 0.14 11.27
N SER A 123 -3.63 -0.18 12.12
CA SER A 123 -2.55 0.70 12.59
C SER A 123 -1.22 0.08 12.18
N GLY A 124 -0.49 0.72 11.26
CA GLY A 124 0.74 0.17 10.70
C GLY A 124 1.23 0.86 9.41
N GLU A 125 2.11 0.17 8.69
CA GLU A 125 2.78 0.65 7.48
C GLU A 125 2.87 -0.43 6.41
N GLU A 126 2.74 -0.04 5.14
CA GLU A 126 2.81 -0.93 3.99
C GLU A 126 3.71 -0.34 2.90
N ARG A 127 4.66 -1.14 2.43
CA ARG A 127 5.65 -0.83 1.38
C ARG A 127 5.37 -1.65 0.13
N PHE A 128 5.41 -0.96 -1.00
CA PHE A 128 5.30 -1.50 -2.35
C PHE A 128 6.59 -1.18 -3.10
N ALA A 129 7.40 -2.19 -3.41
CA ALA A 129 8.66 -2.03 -4.13
C ALA A 129 8.73 -2.92 -5.37
N VAL A 130 9.39 -2.42 -6.40
CA VAL A 130 9.75 -3.17 -7.61
C VAL A 130 11.26 -3.07 -7.77
N ARG A 131 11.92 -4.21 -7.94
CA ARG A 131 13.36 -4.31 -8.14
C ARG A 131 13.69 -5.02 -9.45
N LEU A 132 14.62 -4.48 -10.23
CA LEU A 132 15.27 -5.17 -11.34
C LEU A 132 16.52 -5.87 -10.81
N THR A 133 16.59 -7.18 -10.92
CA THR A 133 17.77 -7.96 -10.50
C THR A 133 18.87 -7.90 -11.56
N ALA A 134 20.09 -8.27 -11.17
CA ALA A 134 21.21 -8.43 -12.10
C ALA A 134 20.95 -9.53 -13.16
N SER A 135 20.12 -10.53 -12.85
CA SER A 135 19.67 -11.57 -13.80
C SER A 135 18.60 -11.06 -14.77
N GLY A 136 18.12 -9.83 -14.61
CA GLY A 136 17.08 -9.23 -15.45
C GLY A 136 15.65 -9.58 -15.01
N GLU A 137 15.45 -10.18 -13.85
CA GLU A 137 14.11 -10.42 -13.30
C GLU A 137 13.55 -9.13 -12.69
N VAL A 138 12.27 -8.89 -12.88
CA VAL A 138 11.54 -7.81 -12.22
C VAL A 138 10.75 -8.41 -11.08
N VAL A 139 11.14 -8.09 -9.85
CA VAL A 139 10.54 -8.61 -8.62
C VAL A 139 9.71 -7.52 -7.97
N PHE A 140 8.43 -7.79 -7.73
CA PHE A 140 7.58 -6.96 -6.89
C PHE A 140 7.58 -7.52 -5.47
N THR A 141 7.75 -6.65 -4.49
CA THR A 141 7.72 -6.97 -3.05
C THR A 141 6.70 -6.07 -2.35
N LEU A 142 5.77 -6.72 -1.65
CA LEU A 142 4.84 -6.09 -0.72
C LEU A 142 5.27 -6.46 0.70
N ARG A 143 5.57 -5.46 1.52
CA ARG A 143 6.03 -5.65 2.90
C ARG A 143 5.21 -4.78 3.84
N VAL A 144 4.65 -5.38 4.88
CA VAL A 144 3.66 -4.72 5.74
C VAL A 144 3.82 -5.17 7.17
N PHE A 145 3.60 -4.25 8.11
CA PHE A 145 3.31 -4.57 9.49
C PHE A 145 2.08 -3.80 9.94
N PHE A 146 1.17 -4.45 10.67
CA PHE A 146 -0.05 -3.80 11.13
C PHE A 146 -0.67 -4.49 12.34
N ARG A 147 -1.54 -3.77 13.04
CA ARG A 147 -2.45 -4.31 14.07
C ARG A 147 -3.85 -3.79 13.82
N LEU A 148 -4.86 -4.56 14.19
CA LEU A 148 -6.26 -4.13 14.06
C LEU A 148 -6.56 -3.03 15.08
N ALA A 149 -7.19 -1.94 14.62
CA ALA A 149 -7.40 -0.74 15.41
C ALA A 149 -8.46 -0.89 16.52
N SER A 150 -9.33 -1.91 16.47
CA SER A 150 -10.41 -2.09 17.47
C SER A 150 -10.55 -3.53 18.00
N PRO A 151 -11.04 -3.73 19.25
CA PRO A 151 -11.33 -5.06 19.80
C PRO A 151 -12.34 -5.87 18.97
N ALA A 152 -13.36 -5.20 18.40
CA ALA A 152 -14.35 -5.83 17.53
C ALA A 152 -13.71 -6.31 16.20
N ALA A 153 -12.76 -5.54 15.65
CA ALA A 153 -12.00 -5.97 14.49
C ALA A 153 -11.11 -7.19 14.80
N ARG A 154 -10.58 -7.31 16.03
CA ARG A 154 -9.79 -8.49 16.45
C ARG A 154 -10.58 -9.80 16.42
N LEU A 155 -11.91 -9.76 16.65
CA LEU A 155 -12.78 -10.93 16.48
C LEU A 155 -12.92 -11.37 15.02
N ALA A 156 -12.66 -10.48 14.05
CA ALA A 156 -12.61 -10.81 12.63
C ALA A 156 -11.21 -11.27 12.16
N GLY A 157 -10.28 -11.57 13.08
CA GLY A 157 -8.86 -11.85 12.79
C GLY A 157 -8.56 -12.91 11.70
N PRO A 158 -9.28 -14.05 11.61
CA PRO A 158 -9.08 -14.99 10.50
C PRO A 158 -9.53 -14.42 9.15
N LEU A 159 -10.57 -13.59 9.15
CA LEU A 159 -11.08 -12.92 7.96
C LEU A 159 -10.12 -11.83 7.48
N SER A 160 -9.47 -11.09 8.40
CA SER A 160 -8.48 -10.07 8.02
C SER A 160 -7.25 -10.67 7.34
N LEU A 161 -6.78 -11.83 7.79
CA LEU A 161 -5.67 -12.55 7.13
C LEU A 161 -6.06 -13.05 5.72
N ALA A 162 -7.29 -13.52 5.54
CA ALA A 162 -7.79 -13.92 4.22
C ALA A 162 -7.92 -12.72 3.27
N LEU A 163 -8.42 -11.59 3.77
CA LEU A 163 -8.52 -10.33 3.03
C LEU A 163 -7.13 -9.81 2.65
N GLN A 164 -6.15 -9.91 3.54
CA GLN A 164 -4.77 -9.54 3.26
C GLN A 164 -4.18 -10.40 2.13
N ARG A 165 -4.31 -11.73 2.19
CA ARG A 165 -3.84 -12.63 1.12
C ARG A 165 -4.51 -12.32 -0.21
N LEU A 166 -5.81 -12.07 -0.21
CA LEU A 166 -6.55 -11.68 -1.41
C LEU A 166 -6.08 -10.34 -1.96
N ALA A 167 -5.87 -9.33 -1.09
CA ALA A 167 -5.34 -8.03 -1.49
C ALA A 167 -3.94 -8.16 -2.10
N THR A 168 -3.02 -8.89 -1.44
CA THR A 168 -1.69 -9.20 -1.96
C THR A 168 -1.77 -9.87 -3.33
N ALA A 169 -2.61 -10.88 -3.50
CA ALA A 169 -2.78 -11.57 -4.78
C ALA A 169 -3.28 -10.61 -5.88
N ARG A 170 -4.21 -9.71 -5.56
CA ARG A 170 -4.71 -8.68 -6.48
C ARG A 170 -3.62 -7.68 -6.85
N TYR A 171 -2.78 -7.26 -5.91
CA TYR A 171 -1.64 -6.38 -6.17
C TYR A 171 -0.61 -7.05 -7.09
N VAL A 172 -0.20 -8.28 -6.78
CA VAL A 172 0.72 -9.05 -7.63
C VAL A 172 0.15 -9.21 -9.04
N ALA A 173 -1.13 -9.56 -9.17
CA ALA A 173 -1.79 -9.69 -10.46
C ALA A 173 -1.85 -8.35 -11.24
N ALA A 174 -2.13 -7.25 -10.54
CA ALA A 174 -2.14 -5.90 -11.11
C ALA A 174 -0.77 -5.49 -11.65
N VAL A 175 0.29 -5.66 -10.84
CA VAL A 175 1.66 -5.33 -11.23
C VAL A 175 2.14 -6.23 -12.36
N ARG A 176 1.83 -7.54 -12.33
CA ARG A 176 2.09 -8.47 -13.45
C ARG A 176 1.40 -8.07 -14.74
N ARG A 177 0.20 -7.51 -14.67
CA ARG A 177 -0.50 -7.01 -15.86
C ARG A 177 0.20 -5.77 -16.40
N ALA A 178 0.51 -4.80 -15.54
CA ALA A 178 1.23 -3.60 -15.94
C ALA A 178 2.61 -3.90 -16.55
N ALA A 179 3.36 -4.82 -15.94
CA ALA A 179 4.67 -5.24 -16.43
C ALA A 179 4.63 -5.83 -17.86
N ARG A 180 3.49 -6.39 -18.30
CA ARG A 180 3.34 -6.98 -19.63
C ARG A 180 3.00 -5.96 -20.74
N GLY A 181 2.53 -4.76 -20.39
CA GLY A 181 2.03 -3.77 -21.35
C GLY A 181 0.51 -3.82 -21.43
#